data_AF-A0A9D5SSK2-F1
#
_entry.id   AF-A0A9D5SSK2-F1
#
_cell.length_a   1.000
_cell.length_b   1.000
_cell.length_c   1.000
_cell.angle_alpha   90.00
_cell.angle_beta   90.00
_cell.angle_gamma   90.00
#
_symmetry.space_group_name_H-M   'P 1'
#
loop_
_entity.id
_entity.type
_entity.pdbx_description
1 polymer ?
#
loop_
_entity_poly.entity_id
_entity_poly.type
_entity_poly.pdbx_seq_one_letter_code
_entity_poly.pdbx_strand_id
1 'polypeptide(L)'
;MSAFNRFVDATKRTVKKITNKTEEAFDSASNSIKIKNLEMKMDELYEELGRIVYRDLHTDEDLEEQKMQVVAEIDGLFDRIAVLKEENRKVKEKNKEPAEETAEEAAEAAETPAEEAAPEEKKEDAE
;
A
#
# COMPACT_ATOMS: atom_id res chain seq x y z
N MET A 1 39.47 -1.51 7.15
CA MET A 1 38.72 -1.27 5.90
C MET A 1 38.32 0.20 5.83
N SER A 2 38.51 0.86 4.67
CA SER A 2 38.36 2.32 4.50
C SER A 2 36.90 2.79 4.57
N ALA A 3 36.66 3.96 5.17
CA ALA A 3 35.36 4.63 5.28
C ALA A 3 34.68 4.88 3.91
N PHE A 4 35.47 4.99 2.85
CA PHE A 4 34.98 5.13 1.48
C PHE A 4 34.19 3.90 1.01
N ASN A 5 34.63 2.69 1.38
CA ASN A 5 33.90 1.46 1.04
C ASN A 5 32.55 1.40 1.77
N ARG A 6 32.48 1.88 3.03
CA ARG A 6 31.21 1.95 3.77
C ARG A 6 30.24 2.95 3.16
N PHE A 7 30.73 4.08 2.65
CA PHE A 7 29.90 5.07 1.96
C PHE A 7 29.35 4.52 0.64
N VAL A 8 30.20 3.93 -0.21
CA VAL A 8 29.76 3.33 -1.48
C VAL A 8 28.75 2.22 -1.26
N ASP A 9 28.94 1.39 -0.22
CA ASP A 9 27.98 0.34 0.13
C ASP A 9 26.66 0.92 0.66
N ALA A 10 26.70 2.00 1.46
CA ALA A 10 25.51 2.71 1.91
C ALA A 10 24.75 3.31 0.72
N THR A 11 25.43 4.00 -0.20
CA THR A 11 24.82 4.58 -1.40
C THR A 11 24.20 3.50 -2.30
N LYS A 12 24.88 2.37 -2.52
CA LYS A 12 24.34 1.22 -3.28
C LYS A 12 23.08 0.66 -2.63
N ARG A 13 23.04 0.54 -1.30
CA ARG A 13 21.85 0.09 -0.58
C ARG A 13 20.70 1.10 -0.67
N THR A 14 20.99 2.40 -0.59
CA THR A 14 19.97 3.45 -0.70
C THR A 14 19.38 3.54 -2.11
N VAL A 15 20.22 3.48 -3.15
CA VAL A 15 19.77 3.45 -4.55
C VAL A 15 18.90 2.22 -4.80
N LYS A 16 19.33 1.03 -4.36
CA LYS A 16 18.54 -0.21 -4.51
C LYS A 16 17.19 -0.14 -3.78
N LYS A 17 17.14 0.46 -2.59
CA LYS A 17 15.88 0.69 -1.85
C LYS A 17 14.95 1.67 -2.56
N ILE A 18 15.50 2.73 -3.19
CA ILE A 18 14.71 3.70 -3.95
C ILE A 18 14.13 3.05 -5.21
N THR A 19 14.96 2.33 -5.98
CA THR A 19 14.51 1.66 -7.21
C THR A 19 13.39 0.66 -6.93
N ASN A 20 13.54 -0.19 -5.90
CA ASN A 20 12.53 -1.17 -5.52
C ASN A 20 11.21 -0.49 -5.09
N LYS A 21 11.27 0.60 -4.31
CA LYS A 21 10.07 1.34 -3.90
C LYS A 21 9.35 2.00 -5.08
N THR A 22 10.09 2.48 -6.08
CA THR A 22 9.49 3.08 -7.29
C THR A 22 8.81 2.02 -8.16
N GLU A 23 9.42 0.85 -8.33
CA GLU A 23 8.84 -0.27 -9.08
C GLU A 23 7.57 -0.82 -8.40
N GLU A 24 7.61 -1.01 -7.08
CA GLU A 24 6.44 -1.47 -6.31
C GLU A 24 5.29 -0.45 -6.27
N ALA A 25 5.59 0.85 -6.20
CA ALA A 25 4.58 1.91 -6.29
C ALA A 25 3.93 1.96 -7.67
N PHE A 26 4.71 1.75 -8.73
CA PHE A 26 4.22 1.65 -10.09
C PHE A 26 3.31 0.42 -10.28
N ASP A 27 3.71 -0.73 -9.75
CA ASP A 27 2.91 -1.96 -9.81
C ASP A 27 1.58 -1.82 -9.05
N SER A 28 1.60 -1.18 -7.88
CA SER A 28 0.36 -0.93 -7.12
C SER A 28 -0.57 0.06 -7.82
N ALA A 29 -0.02 1.12 -8.43
CA ALA A 29 -0.80 2.06 -9.23
C ALA A 29 -1.39 1.37 -10.48
N SER A 30 -0.60 0.55 -11.18
CA SER A 30 -1.02 -0.25 -12.33
C SER A 30 -2.16 -1.19 -11.97
N ASN A 31 -2.04 -1.93 -10.85
CA ASN A 31 -3.09 -2.81 -10.37
C ASN A 31 -4.36 -2.03 -9.95
N SER A 32 -4.20 -0.84 -9.38
CA SER A 32 -5.35 0.02 -9.04
C SER A 32 -6.11 0.49 -10.28
N ILE A 33 -5.41 0.82 -11.38
CA ILE A 33 -6.04 1.16 -12.66
C ILE A 33 -6.76 -0.06 -13.24
N LYS A 34 -6.12 -1.24 -13.21
CA LYS A 34 -6.74 -2.49 -13.68
C LYS A 34 -8.02 -2.82 -12.90
N ILE A 35 -8.01 -2.67 -11.58
CA ILE A 35 -9.20 -2.88 -10.74
C ILE A 35 -10.34 -1.95 -11.17
N LYS A 36 -10.07 -0.64 -11.31
CA LYS A 36 -11.09 0.32 -11.75
C LYS A 36 -11.66 -0.02 -13.12
N ASN A 37 -10.83 -0.42 -14.07
CA ASN A 37 -11.30 -0.83 -15.39
C ASN A 37 -12.18 -2.09 -15.33
N LEU A 38 -11.89 -3.04 -14.44
CA LEU A 38 -12.74 -4.21 -14.24
C LEU A 38 -14.06 -3.85 -13.55
N GLU A 39 -14.03 -2.91 -12.59
CA GLU A 39 -15.24 -2.39 -11.94
C GLU A 39 -16.15 -1.68 -12.96
N MET A 40 -15.61 -0.86 -13.86
CA MET A 40 -16.40 -0.24 -14.94
C MET A 40 -17.03 -1.28 -15.89
N LYS A 41 -16.30 -2.36 -16.22
CA LYS A 41 -16.86 -3.46 -17.01
C LYS A 41 -17.97 -4.22 -16.30
N MET A 42 -17.88 -4.36 -14.97
CA MET A 42 -18.97 -4.95 -14.20
C MET A 42 -20.23 -4.08 -14.27
N ASP A 43 -20.08 -2.77 -14.15
CA ASP A 43 -21.22 -1.85 -14.28
C ASP A 43 -21.91 -2.00 -15.65
N GLU A 44 -21.13 -2.11 -16.72
CA GLU A 44 -21.63 -2.39 -18.08
C GLU A 44 -22.40 -3.72 -18.16
N LEU A 45 -21.87 -4.79 -17.56
CA LEU A 45 -22.53 -6.10 -17.54
C LEU A 45 -23.80 -6.10 -16.67
N TYR A 46 -23.84 -5.35 -15.57
CA TYR A 46 -25.05 -5.19 -14.77
C TYR A 46 -26.13 -4.41 -15.52
N GLU A 47 -25.76 -3.38 -16.29
CA GLU A 47 -26.70 -2.70 -17.19
C GLU A 47 -27.22 -3.65 -18.26
N GLU A 48 -26.35 -4.46 -18.86
CA GLU A 48 -26.73 -5.45 -19.87
C GLU A 48 -27.69 -6.50 -19.30
N LEU A 49 -27.37 -7.07 -18.13
CA LEU A 49 -28.25 -8.00 -17.43
C LEU A 49 -29.62 -7.38 -17.15
N GLY A 50 -29.65 -6.12 -16.69
CA GLY A 50 -30.89 -5.38 -16.49
C GLY A 50 -31.72 -5.22 -17.77
N ARG A 51 -31.07 -4.97 -18.92
CA ARG A 51 -31.74 -4.89 -20.22
C ARG A 51 -32.29 -6.26 -20.65
N ILE A 52 -31.54 -7.34 -20.45
CA ILE A 52 -31.96 -8.71 -20.79
C ILE A 52 -33.18 -9.09 -19.94
N VAL A 53 -33.12 -8.87 -18.62
CA VAL A 53 -34.24 -9.16 -17.71
C VAL A 53 -35.45 -8.31 -18.06
N TYR A 54 -35.27 -7.03 -18.38
CA TYR A 54 -36.38 -6.19 -18.84
C TYR A 54 -37.01 -6.75 -20.12
N ARG A 55 -36.21 -7.15 -21.11
CA ARG A 55 -36.70 -7.72 -22.37
C ARG A 55 -37.49 -9.01 -22.11
N ASP A 56 -36.92 -9.93 -21.35
CA ASP A 56 -37.52 -11.22 -20.96
C ASP A 56 -38.89 -11.07 -20.27
N LEU A 57 -39.07 -10.00 -19.49
CA LEU A 57 -40.37 -9.70 -18.85
C LEU A 57 -41.41 -9.09 -19.79
N HIS A 58 -40.99 -8.54 -20.94
CA HIS A 58 -41.86 -7.80 -21.85
C HIS A 58 -41.98 -8.45 -23.24
N THR A 59 -41.29 -9.55 -23.47
CA THR A 59 -41.35 -10.38 -24.68
C THR A 59 -41.56 -11.83 -24.29
N ASP A 60 -42.06 -12.66 -25.21
CA ASP A 60 -42.15 -14.11 -25.01
C ASP A 60 -40.82 -14.83 -25.37
N GLU A 61 -39.70 -14.10 -25.38
CA GLU A 61 -38.38 -14.67 -25.68
C GLU A 61 -37.83 -15.34 -24.43
N ASP A 62 -37.36 -16.59 -24.55
CA ASP A 62 -36.58 -17.23 -23.49
C ASP A 62 -35.12 -16.75 -23.58
N LEU A 63 -34.72 -15.93 -22.62
CA LEU A 63 -33.41 -15.30 -22.57
C LEU A 63 -32.55 -15.83 -21.42
N GLU A 64 -32.94 -16.94 -20.80
CA GLU A 64 -32.29 -17.46 -19.61
C GLU A 64 -30.81 -17.79 -19.85
N GLU A 65 -30.48 -18.37 -21.00
CA GLU A 65 -29.08 -18.66 -21.36
C GLU A 65 -28.23 -17.39 -21.45
N GLN A 66 -28.77 -16.30 -22.00
CA GLN A 66 -28.07 -15.02 -22.10
C GLN A 66 -27.87 -14.39 -20.70
N LYS A 67 -28.86 -14.49 -19.81
CA LYS A 67 -28.72 -14.05 -18.42
C LYS A 67 -27.61 -14.83 -17.71
N MET A 68 -27.61 -16.16 -17.85
CA MET A 68 -26.63 -17.03 -17.22
C MET A 68 -25.21 -16.76 -17.73
N GLN A 69 -25.06 -16.46 -19.01
CA GLN A 69 -23.77 -16.06 -19.57
C GLN A 69 -23.27 -14.76 -18.94
N VAL A 70 -24.10 -13.71 -18.88
CA VAL A 70 -23.72 -12.42 -18.27
C VAL A 70 -23.39 -12.58 -16.79
N VAL A 71 -24.15 -13.40 -16.05
CA VAL A 71 -23.86 -13.71 -14.64
C VAL A 71 -22.50 -14.40 -14.50
N ALA A 72 -22.20 -15.40 -15.33
CA ALA A 72 -20.91 -16.08 -15.30
C ALA A 72 -19.73 -15.13 -15.62
N GLU A 73 -19.94 -14.17 -16.51
CA GLU A 73 -18.94 -13.13 -16.81
C GLU A 73 -18.72 -12.19 -15.62
N ILE A 74 -19.79 -11.78 -14.93
CA ILE A 74 -19.72 -10.97 -13.69
C ILE A 74 -18.93 -11.72 -12.60
N ASP A 75 -19.23 -13.01 -12.39
CA ASP A 75 -18.53 -13.84 -11.40
C ASP A 75 -17.03 -13.94 -11.71
N GLY A 76 -16.68 -14.12 -12.98
CA GLY A 76 -15.28 -14.13 -13.43
C GLY A 76 -14.55 -12.80 -13.19
N LEU A 77 -15.25 -11.66 -13.28
CA LEU A 77 -14.69 -10.35 -12.95
C LEU A 77 -14.48 -10.20 -11.44
N PHE A 78 -15.40 -10.69 -10.61
CA PHE A 78 -15.22 -10.69 -9.15
C PHE A 78 -13.98 -11.46 -8.72
N ASP A 79 -13.78 -12.67 -9.25
CA ASP A 79 -12.60 -13.48 -8.97
C ASP A 79 -11.32 -12.73 -9.33
N ARG A 80 -11.30 -12.09 -10.50
CA ARG A 80 -10.13 -11.34 -10.98
C ARG A 80 -9.84 -10.10 -10.13
N ILE A 81 -10.86 -9.39 -9.70
CA ILE A 81 -10.72 -8.25 -8.78
C ILE A 81 -10.21 -8.72 -7.42
N ALA A 82 -10.71 -9.86 -6.90
CA ALA A 82 -10.26 -10.43 -5.64
C ALA A 82 -8.77 -10.77 -5.67
N VAL A 83 -8.30 -11.41 -6.75
CA VAL A 83 -6.88 -11.71 -6.97
C VAL A 83 -6.03 -10.44 -6.99
N LEU A 84 -6.41 -9.42 -7.77
CA LEU A 84 -5.66 -8.16 -7.86
C LEU A 84 -5.66 -7.37 -6.53
N LYS A 85 -6.74 -7.43 -5.75
CA LYS A 85 -6.81 -6.82 -4.42
C LYS A 85 -5.87 -7.53 -3.44
N GLU A 86 -5.81 -8.85 -3.50
CA GLU A 86 -4.90 -9.65 -2.67
C GLU A 86 -3.42 -9.44 -3.06
N GLU A 87 -3.11 -9.31 -4.35
CA GLU A 87 -1.76 -8.93 -4.81
C GLU A 87 -1.34 -7.56 -4.27
N ASN A 88 -2.21 -6.55 -4.38
CA ASN A 88 -1.97 -5.22 -3.81
C ASN A 88 -1.77 -5.26 -2.29
N ARG A 89 -2.52 -6.11 -1.59
CA ARG A 89 -2.39 -6.30 -0.13
C ARG A 89 -1.01 -6.87 0.21
N LYS A 90 -0.56 -7.92 -0.48
CA LYS A 90 0.76 -8.54 -0.28
C LYS A 90 1.90 -7.56 -0.53
N VAL A 91 1.81 -6.70 -1.54
CA VAL A 91 2.81 -5.64 -1.79
C VAL A 91 2.86 -4.62 -0.65
N LYS A 92 1.70 -4.27 -0.06
CA LYS A 92 1.63 -3.36 1.10
C LYS A 92 2.14 -4.00 2.39
N GLU A 93 1.86 -5.28 2.62
CA GLU A 93 2.30 -6.01 3.81
C GLU A 93 3.82 -6.25 3.80
N LYS A 94 4.43 -6.57 2.65
CA LYS A 94 5.90 -6.63 2.50
C LYS A 94 6.61 -5.32 2.84
N ASN A 95 5.92 -4.19 2.73
CA ASN A 95 6.46 -2.87 3.08
C ASN A 95 6.30 -2.51 4.57
N LYS A 96 5.63 -3.35 5.37
CA LYS A 96 5.30 -3.07 6.78
C LYS A 96 6.18 -3.82 7.81
N GLU A 97 7.03 -4.76 7.38
CA GLU A 97 8.02 -5.44 8.26
C GLU A 97 9.31 -4.61 8.41
N PRO A 98 9.93 -4.57 9.60
CA PRO A 98 9.85 -3.38 10.44
C PRO A 98 11.09 -2.48 10.41
N ALA A 99 10.85 -1.19 10.63
CA ALA A 99 11.83 -0.16 10.94
C ALA A 99 12.17 -0.09 12.44
N GLU A 100 12.02 -1.19 13.20
CA GLU A 100 12.16 -1.19 14.67
C GLU A 100 13.57 -1.46 15.21
N GLU A 101 14.58 -1.76 14.39
CA GLU A 101 15.92 -2.09 14.91
C GLU A 101 16.95 -0.94 14.88
N THR A 102 16.59 0.27 14.46
CA THR A 102 17.58 1.38 14.32
C THR A 102 17.35 2.62 15.19
N ALA A 103 16.38 2.58 16.12
CA ALA A 103 16.12 3.72 17.00
C ALA A 103 16.65 3.54 18.43
N GLU A 104 16.97 2.31 18.86
CA GLU A 104 17.34 2.05 20.26
C GLU A 104 18.85 2.17 20.54
N GLU A 105 19.72 2.02 19.53
CA GLU A 105 21.19 2.06 19.73
C GLU A 105 21.80 3.48 19.71
N ALA A 106 20.99 4.53 19.53
CA ALA A 106 21.48 5.92 19.53
C ALA A 106 21.21 6.68 20.85
N ALA A 107 20.41 6.12 21.76
CA ALA A 107 20.08 6.76 23.04
C ALA A 107 21.01 6.34 24.20
N GLU A 108 21.71 5.21 24.10
CA GLU A 108 22.53 4.65 25.20
C GLU A 108 24.00 5.08 25.19
N ALA A 109 24.38 6.07 24.37
CA ALA A 109 25.75 6.62 24.35
C ALA A 109 25.89 7.99 25.03
N ALA A 110 24.81 8.53 25.63
CA ALA A 110 24.79 9.90 26.14
C ALA A 110 24.70 10.03 27.68
N GLU A 111 24.61 8.94 28.45
CA GLU A 111 24.55 9.04 29.91
C GLU A 111 25.74 8.36 30.60
N THR A 112 26.54 9.19 31.27
CA THR A 112 27.09 9.08 32.65
C THR A 112 28.51 9.74 32.73
N PRO A 113 29.00 10.16 33.93
CA PRO A 113 28.80 11.52 34.49
C PRO A 113 30.14 12.12 35.04
N ALA A 114 30.17 13.40 35.42
CA ALA A 114 31.15 13.97 36.39
C ALA A 114 30.78 15.44 36.66
N GLU A 115 30.32 15.78 37.88
CA GLU A 115 31.15 16.30 38.99
C GLU A 115 31.04 17.83 39.00
N GLU A 116 30.07 18.36 39.76
CA GLU A 116 30.26 18.88 41.13
C GLU A 116 30.98 20.25 41.14
N ALA A 117 30.19 21.32 41.37
CA ALA A 117 30.53 22.45 42.24
C ALA A 117 29.43 23.53 42.15
N ALA A 118 28.53 23.52 43.13
CA ALA A 118 27.95 24.76 43.67
C ALA A 118 29.07 25.50 44.45
N PRO A 119 28.98 26.80 44.78
CA PRO A 119 27.87 27.31 45.59
C PRO A 119 27.44 28.78 45.35
N GLU A 120 26.27 29.12 45.93
CA GLU A 120 25.94 30.35 46.70
C GLU A 120 26.27 31.74 46.09
N GLU A 121 25.47 32.81 46.19
CA GLU A 121 24.38 33.20 47.09
C GLU A 121 23.88 34.60 46.62
N LYS A 122 22.69 34.98 47.10
CA LYS A 122 22.24 36.34 47.49
C LYS A 122 21.56 37.32 46.49
N LYS A 123 20.31 37.58 46.90
CA LYS A 123 19.65 38.88 47.19
C LYS A 123 19.00 39.66 46.02
N GLU A 124 17.68 39.89 46.16
CA GLU A 124 17.03 41.22 46.39
C GLU A 124 17.06 42.07 45.11
N ASP A 125 16.04 42.79 44.66
CA ASP A 125 14.69 43.16 45.09
C ASP A 125 14.07 43.88 43.88
N ALA A 126 12.78 44.23 43.98
CA ALA A 126 12.11 45.35 43.29
C ALA A 126 11.79 45.14 41.79
N GLU A 127 10.60 45.46 41.28
CA GLU A 127 9.31 45.97 41.78
C GLU A 127 8.28 45.73 40.66
#